data_AF-A0ABD7V679-F1
#
_entry.id   AF-A0ABD7V679-F1
#
_cell.length_a   1.000
_cell.length_b   1.000
_cell.length_c   1.000
_cell.angle_alpha   90.00
_cell.angle_beta   90.00
_cell.angle_gamma   90.00
#
_symmetry.space_group_name_H-M   'P 1'
#
loop_
_entity.id
_entity.type
_entity.pdbx_description
1 polymer ?
#
loop_
_entity_poly.entity_id
_entity_poly.type
_entity_poly.pdbx_seq_one_letter_code
_entity_poly.pdbx_strand_id
1 'polypeptide(L)' 'MTYLFAVVGLLAIGFLLWRAFGPRPDDAGNSPSHVDMRNRKPRPLGPDDDPDFLRDLDNRTRDTNGGDTEEP' A
#
# COMPACT_ATOMS: atom_id res chain seq x y z
N MET A 1 -18.43 -18.32 38.92
CA MET A 1 -18.12 -16.88 38.74
C MET A 1 -16.70 -16.63 38.28
N THR A 2 -15.69 -17.30 38.86
CA THR A 2 -14.28 -17.26 38.42
C THR A 2 -14.08 -17.59 36.94
N TYR A 3 -14.86 -18.52 36.40
CA TYR A 3 -14.83 -18.87 34.98
C TYR A 3 -15.07 -17.68 34.04
N LEU A 4 -15.95 -16.74 34.41
CA LEU A 4 -16.20 -15.55 33.61
C LEU A 4 -14.96 -14.65 33.56
N PHE A 5 -14.31 -14.44 34.70
CA PHE A 5 -13.05 -13.70 34.76
C PHE A 5 -11.92 -14.39 34.00
N ALA A 6 -11.87 -15.73 34.04
CA ALA A 6 -10.88 -16.49 33.28
C ALA A 6 -11.04 -16.32 31.77
N VAL A 7 -12.28 -16.36 31.26
CA VAL A 7 -12.59 -16.15 29.84
C VAL A 7 -12.24 -14.71 29.41
N VAL A 8 -12.65 -13.72 30.19
CA VAL A 8 -12.33 -12.30 29.90
C VAL A 8 -10.81 -12.07 29.94
N GLY A 9 -10.11 -12.66 30.91
CA GLY A 9 -8.66 -12.58 31.02
C GLY A 9 -7.93 -13.18 29.81
N LEU A 10 -8.37 -14.37 29.34
CA LEU A 10 -7.81 -15.00 28.14
C LEU A 10 -8.00 -14.14 26.89
N LEU A 11 -9.20 -13.57 26.70
CA LEU A 11 -9.48 -12.66 25.59
C LEU A 11 -8.62 -11.38 25.65
N ALA A 12 -8.47 -10.80 26.83
CA ALA A 12 -7.65 -9.60 27.03
C ALA A 12 -6.17 -9.86 26.73
N ILE A 13 -5.63 -10.99 27.17
CA ILE A 13 -4.24 -11.38 26.89
C ILE A 13 -4.05 -11.64 25.39
N GLY A 14 -4.95 -12.39 24.76
CA GLY A 14 -4.91 -12.64 23.31
C GLY A 14 -4.98 -11.34 22.50
N PHE A 15 -5.86 -10.41 22.90
CA PHE A 15 -5.97 -9.09 22.29
C PHE A 15 -4.70 -8.26 22.48
N LEU A 16 -4.10 -8.28 23.66
CA LEU A 16 -2.87 -7.54 23.94
C LEU A 16 -1.68 -8.12 23.13
N LEU A 17 -1.58 -9.44 23.04
CA LEU A 17 -0.59 -10.12 22.21
C LEU A 17 -0.78 -9.80 20.72
N TRP A 18 -2.02 -9.79 20.23
CA TRP A 18 -2.33 -9.35 18.87
C TRP A 18 -2.04 -7.87 18.65
N ARG A 19 -2.26 -7.00 19.65
CA ARG A 19 -1.97 -5.57 19.54
C ARG A 19 -0.46 -5.25 19.59
N ALA A 20 0.31 -6.07 20.32
CA ALA A 20 1.75 -5.90 20.50
C ALA A 20 2.58 -6.57 19.40
N PHE A 21 2.17 -7.76 18.95
CA PHE A 21 2.90 -8.59 17.99
C PHE A 21 2.13 -8.88 16.71
N GLY A 22 0.88 -8.43 16.59
CA GLY A 22 0.11 -8.59 15.36
C GLY A 22 0.74 -7.83 14.20
N PRO A 23 0.35 -8.18 12.97
CA PRO A 23 0.89 -7.57 11.77
C PRO A 23 0.81 -6.05 11.87
N ARG A 24 1.97 -5.39 11.90
CA ARG A 24 2.03 -3.93 11.80
C ARG A 24 1.49 -3.58 10.42
N PRO A 25 0.49 -2.68 10.31
CA PRO A 25 -0.06 -2.26 9.02
C PRO A 25 0.99 -1.64 8.08
N ASP A 26 2.17 -1.35 8.61
CA ASP A 26 3.30 -0.68 7.99
C ASP A 26 3.89 -1.48 6.80
N ASP A 27 3.73 -2.81 6.78
CA ASP A 27 4.27 -3.70 5.74
C ASP A 27 3.19 -4.33 4.82
N ALA A 28 1.91 -3.99 5.00
CA ALA A 28 0.86 -4.36 4.06
C ALA A 28 0.78 -3.30 2.96
N GLY A 29 1.76 -3.29 2.07
CA GLY A 29 1.89 -2.37 0.94
C GLY A 29 0.78 -2.43 -0.12
N ASN A 30 -0.50 -2.68 0.21
CA ASN A 30 -1.57 -2.65 -0.79
C ASN A 30 -3.02 -2.54 -0.28
N SER A 31 -3.31 -1.80 0.80
CA SER A 31 -4.71 -1.41 1.11
C SER A 31 -5.02 0.02 0.67
N PRO A 32 -5.86 0.25 -0.36
CA PRO A 32 -6.28 1.58 -0.78
C PRO A 32 -7.47 2.02 0.09
N SER A 33 -7.24 2.30 1.37
CA SER A 33 -8.35 2.71 2.24
C SER A 33 -7.97 3.63 3.39
N HIS A 34 -7.12 4.63 3.17
CA HIS A 34 -7.31 5.95 3.77
C HIS A 34 -6.33 6.95 3.17
N VAL A 35 -6.89 8.01 2.60
CA VAL A 35 -6.18 9.18 2.12
C VAL A 35 -5.76 10.00 3.35
N ASP A 36 -4.73 9.54 4.07
CA ASP A 36 -3.98 10.41 4.99
C ASP A 36 -2.81 11.02 4.20
N MET A 37 -3.14 12.06 3.43
CA MET A 37 -2.22 12.85 2.61
C MET A 37 -1.34 13.82 3.42
N ARG A 38 -1.27 13.73 4.74
CA ARG A 38 -0.51 14.67 5.56
C ARG A 38 0.56 13.91 6.34
N ASN A 39 1.76 13.88 5.78
CA ASN A 39 3.02 13.50 6.42
C ASN A 39 3.64 12.13 6.05
N ARG A 40 3.30 11.54 4.89
CA ARG A 40 4.22 10.53 4.33
C ARG A 40 5.50 11.25 3.95
N LYS A 41 6.55 11.03 4.73
CA LYS A 41 7.93 11.32 4.31
C LYS A 41 8.06 10.84 2.87
N PRO A 42 8.57 11.67 1.93
CA PRO A 42 8.77 11.23 0.57
C PRO A 42 9.57 9.93 0.66
N ARG A 43 8.96 8.82 0.20
CA ARG A 43 9.70 7.58 0.03
C ARG A 43 10.87 7.92 -0.89
N PRO A 44 12.06 7.34 -0.69
CA PRO A 44 13.13 7.47 -1.67
C PRO A 44 12.56 7.05 -3.02
N LEU A 45 12.30 8.04 -3.88
CA LEU A 45 11.75 7.85 -5.21
C LEU A 45 12.97 7.49 -6.05
N GLY A 46 12.93 6.33 -6.70
CA GLY A 46 13.99 5.98 -7.64
C GLY A 46 14.04 7.02 -8.77
N PRO A 47 15.19 7.19 -9.44
CA PRO A 47 15.27 8.01 -10.65
C PRO A 47 14.21 7.63 -11.70
N ASP A 48 13.81 6.34 -11.75
CA ASP A 48 12.83 5.80 -12.69
C ASP A 48 11.36 6.02 -12.24
N ASP A 49 11.14 6.44 -10.99
CA ASP A 49 9.81 6.65 -10.40
C ASP A 49 9.39 8.13 -10.42
N ASP A 50 10.17 8.99 -11.10
CA ASP A 50 9.82 10.39 -11.25
C ASP A 50 8.64 10.56 -12.25
N PRO A 51 7.80 11.59 -12.06
CA PRO A 51 6.61 11.76 -12.89
C PRO A 51 6.94 12.07 -14.34
N ASP A 52 8.15 12.56 -14.64
CA ASP A 52 8.57 12.92 -16.00
C ASP A 52 9.03 11.70 -16.80
N PHE A 53 9.70 10.72 -16.19
CA PHE A 53 10.07 9.45 -16.83
C PHE A 53 8.84 8.64 -17.22
N LEU A 54 7.85 8.56 -16.32
CA LEU A 54 6.58 7.88 -16.62
C LEU A 54 5.82 8.56 -17.77
N ARG A 55 5.90 9.89 -17.88
CA ARG A 55 5.30 10.64 -19.00
C ARG A 55 6.03 10.38 -20.32
N ASP A 56 7.36 10.34 -20.31
CA ASP A 56 8.14 10.01 -21.51
C ASP A 56 7.86 8.58 -22.00
N LEU A 57 7.70 7.63 -21.07
CA LEU A 57 7.33 6.25 -21.39
C LEU A 57 5.91 6.14 -21.96
N ASP A 58 4.91 6.84 -21.37
CA ASP A 58 3.52 6.85 -21.87
C ASP A 58 3.47 7.41 -23.30
N ASN A 59 4.19 8.51 -23.56
CA ASN A 59 4.28 9.09 -24.89
C ASN A 59 4.91 8.11 -25.89
N ARG A 60 6.06 7.51 -25.55
CA ARG A 60 6.75 6.55 -26.42
C ARG A 60 5.90 5.29 -26.69
N THR A 61 5.15 4.82 -25.70
CA THR A 61 4.30 3.62 -25.82
C THR A 61 3.04 3.90 -26.65
N ARG A 62 2.50 5.12 -26.60
CA ARG A 62 1.41 5.56 -27.49
C ARG A 62 1.87 5.73 -28.93
N ASP A 63 3.00 6.37 -29.13
CA ASP A 63 3.52 6.65 -30.48
C ASP A 63 3.94 5.37 -31.21
N THR A 64 4.43 4.37 -30.47
CA THR A 64 4.81 3.06 -31.04
C THR A 64 3.63 2.13 -31.32
N ASN A 65 2.50 2.26 -30.61
CA ASN A 65 1.29 1.47 -30.88
C ASN A 65 0.29 2.17 -31.83
N GLY A 66 0.48 3.46 -32.12
CA GLY A 66 -0.42 4.26 -32.95
C GLY A 66 0.01 4.43 -34.42
N GLY A 67 1.16 3.89 -34.81
CA GLY A 67 1.77 4.12 -36.12
C GLY A 67 1.33 3.20 -37.27
N ASP A 68 0.58 2.13 -36.98
CA ASP A 68 0.43 1.01 -37.94
C ASP A 68 -1.00 0.84 -38.49
N THR A 69 -1.88 1.85 -38.38
CA THR A 69 -3.26 1.81 -38.89
C THR A 69 -3.54 2.76 -40.06
N GLU A 70 -2.52 3.19 -40.80
CA GLU A 70 -2.71 3.83 -42.11
C GLU A 70 -2.15 2.92 -43.22
N GLU A 71 -2.99 2.02 -43.74
CA GLU A 71 -2.75 1.32 -45.01
C GLU A 71 -3.71 1.90 -46.09
N PRO A 72 -3.21 2.18 -47.32
CA PRO A 72 -3.87 2.97 -48.38
C PRO A 72 -5.12 2.37 -49.06
#